data_AF-A0A0R2HB29-F1
#
_entry.id   AF-A0A0R2HB29-F1
#
_cell.length_a   1.000
_cell.length_b   1.000
_cell.length_c   1.000
_cell.angle_alpha   90.00
_cell.angle_beta   90.00
_cell.angle_gamma   90.00
#
_symmetry.space_group_name_H-M   'P 1'
#
loop_
_entity.id
_entity.type
_entity.pdbx_description
1 polymer ?
#
loop_
_entity_poly.entity_id
_entity_poly.type
_entity_poly.pdbx_seq_one_letter_code
_entity_poly.pdbx_strand_id
1 'polypeptide(L)'
;MYYCSKGLTVTEIANILNRDKSTVSRELHRNSISEEYLPKGKEMDSVTDEYINDFIDKLNKRPRKCLGWKTPYEVHYNKVLHLT
;
A
#
# COMPACT_ATOMS: atom_id res chain seq x y z
N MET A 1 -6.02 3.67 6.42
CA MET A 1 -5.56 4.56 5.34
C MET A 1 -5.10 5.88 5.98
N TYR A 2 -3.86 6.31 5.69
CA TYR A 2 -3.17 7.46 6.34
C TYR A 2 -4.01 8.73 6.49
N TYR A 3 -4.74 9.10 5.44
CA TYR A 3 -5.52 10.33 5.43
C TYR A 3 -6.77 10.27 6.35
N CYS A 4 -7.43 9.12 6.45
CA CYS A 4 -8.53 8.95 7.41
C CYS A 4 -8.05 8.89 8.86
N SER A 5 -6.86 8.34 9.12
CA SER A 5 -6.25 8.42 10.47
C SER A 5 -5.82 9.85 10.86
N LYS A 6 -5.68 10.75 9.90
CA LYS A 6 -5.45 12.19 10.12
C LYS A 6 -6.75 13.00 10.24
N GLY A 7 -7.92 12.34 10.24
CA GLY A 7 -9.24 12.98 10.38
C GLY A 7 -9.74 13.70 9.12
N LEU A 8 -9.05 13.55 7.98
CA LEU A 8 -9.45 14.20 6.73
C LEU A 8 -10.68 13.51 6.13
N THR A 9 -11.59 14.33 5.62
CA THR A 9 -12.79 13.90 4.92
C THR A 9 -12.45 13.37 3.51
N VAL A 10 -13.33 12.53 2.97
CA VAL A 10 -13.20 12.00 1.59
C VAL A 10 -13.07 13.13 0.55
N THR A 11 -13.70 14.29 0.80
CA THR A 11 -13.62 15.46 -0.07
C THR A 11 -12.23 16.11 -0.03
N GLU A 12 -11.65 16.28 1.15
CA GLU A 12 -10.30 16.86 1.28
C GLU A 12 -9.25 15.95 0.64
N ILE A 13 -9.40 14.64 0.83
CA ILE A 13 -8.53 13.63 0.22
C ILE A 13 -8.62 13.67 -1.30
N ALA A 14 -9.84 13.77 -1.84
CA ALA A 14 -10.08 13.91 -3.29
C ALA A 14 -9.36 15.13 -3.88
N ASN A 15 -9.41 16.27 -3.19
CA ASN A 15 -8.74 17.50 -3.62
C ASN A 15 -7.21 17.38 -3.55
N ILE A 16 -6.68 16.83 -2.45
CA ILE A 16 -5.23 16.64 -2.25
C ILE A 16 -4.64 15.70 -3.31
N LEU A 17 -5.35 14.61 -3.61
CA LEU A 17 -4.91 13.59 -4.57
C LEU A 17 -5.28 13.93 -6.02
N ASN A 18 -5.99 15.04 -6.24
CA ASN A 18 -6.58 15.42 -7.52
C ASN A 18 -7.36 14.26 -8.16
N ARG A 19 -8.23 13.61 -7.40
CA ARG A 19 -9.04 12.46 -7.81
C ARG A 19 -10.51 12.66 -7.51
N ASP A 20 -11.36 11.94 -8.23
CA ASP A 20 -12.80 11.95 -7.98
C ASP A 20 -13.16 11.35 -6.60
N LYS A 21 -14.16 11.94 -5.93
CA LYS A 21 -14.64 11.51 -4.61
C LYS A 21 -15.10 10.05 -4.60
N SER A 22 -15.72 9.57 -5.68
CA SER A 22 -16.15 8.17 -5.80
C SER A 22 -14.96 7.21 -5.89
N THR A 23 -13.85 7.64 -6.48
CA THR A 23 -12.61 6.86 -6.54
C THR A 23 -11.98 6.74 -5.17
N VAL A 24 -11.86 7.86 -4.44
CA VAL A 24 -11.34 7.89 -3.06
C VAL A 24 -12.21 7.04 -2.13
N SER A 25 -13.54 7.15 -2.22
CA SER A 25 -14.47 6.33 -1.43
C SER A 25 -14.30 4.83 -1.69
N ARG A 26 -14.22 4.43 -2.97
CA ARG A 26 -14.00 3.03 -3.35
C ARG A 26 -12.63 2.52 -2.89
N GLU A 27 -11.58 3.33 -3.01
CA GLU A 27 -10.24 2.99 -2.51
C GLU A 27 -10.21 2.85 -1.00
N LEU A 28 -10.91 3.73 -0.27
CA LEU A 28 -11.09 3.62 1.18
C LEU A 28 -11.76 2.30 1.54
N HIS A 29 -12.92 2.01 0.94
CA HIS A 29 -13.65 0.77 1.20
C HIS A 29 -12.81 -0.49 0.91
N ARG A 30 -12.06 -0.51 -0.20
CA ARG A 30 -11.17 -1.63 -0.56
C ARG A 30 -9.98 -1.79 0.39
N ASN A 31 -9.40 -0.67 0.83
CA ASN A 31 -8.21 -0.67 1.69
C ASN A 31 -8.54 -0.73 3.20
N SER A 32 -9.82 -0.60 3.58
CA SER A 32 -10.27 -0.76 4.97
C SER A 32 -10.28 -2.21 5.47
N ILE A 33 -10.13 -3.21 4.59
CA ILE A 33 -10.20 -4.65 4.95
C ILE A 33 -8.84 -5.26 5.31
N SER A 34 -7.72 -4.53 5.18
CA SER A 34 -6.40 -5.09 5.47
C SER A 34 -5.66 -4.31 6.56
N GLU A 35 -5.93 -4.67 7.81
CA GLU A 35 -5.08 -4.36 8.98
C GLU A 35 -3.72 -5.12 8.95
N GLU A 36 -3.34 -5.73 7.82
CA GLU A 36 -2.18 -6.64 7.73
C GLU A 36 -0.84 -5.92 7.45
N TYR A 37 -0.84 -4.61 7.17
CA TYR A 37 0.34 -3.95 6.57
C TYR A 37 1.01 -2.86 7.41
N LEU A 38 0.46 -2.48 8.57
CA LEU A 38 1.12 -1.51 9.46
C LEU A 38 1.03 -1.99 10.90
N PRO A 39 2.14 -2.01 11.67
CA PRO A 39 2.06 -2.24 13.10
C PRO A 39 1.18 -1.13 13.71
N LYS A 40 0.09 -1.55 14.36
CA LYS A 40 -0.89 -0.66 14.97
C LYS A 40 -0.19 0.18 16.04
N GLY A 41 -0.19 1.50 15.87
CA GLY A 41 0.19 2.45 16.92
C GLY A 41 1.64 2.98 16.93
N LYS A 42 2.44 2.77 15.87
CA LYS A 42 3.73 3.48 15.77
C LYS A 42 3.53 4.82 15.06
N GLU A 43 3.86 5.92 15.74
CA GLU A 43 3.78 7.27 15.16
C GLU A 43 4.56 7.30 13.83
N MET A 44 3.91 7.77 12.77
CA MET A 44 4.49 7.84 11.43
C MET A 44 5.76 8.70 11.36
N ASP A 45 5.97 9.60 12.31
CA ASP A 45 7.18 10.44 12.39
C ASP A 45 8.45 9.66 12.78
N SER A 46 8.33 8.40 13.22
CA SER A 46 9.46 7.57 13.65
C SER A 46 9.84 6.45 12.67
N VAL A 47 9.20 6.41 11.50
CA VAL A 47 9.45 5.39 10.48
C VAL A 47 10.62 5.84 9.61
N THR A 48 11.75 5.15 9.71
CA THR A 48 12.93 5.49 8.89
C THR A 48 12.73 5.08 7.44
N ASP A 49 13.44 5.75 6.53
CA ASP A 49 13.44 5.41 5.12
C ASP A 49 13.91 3.97 4.89
N GLU A 50 14.82 3.43 5.72
CA GLU A 50 15.21 2.02 5.64
C GLU A 50 14.04 1.07 5.90
N TYR A 51 13.19 1.38 6.90
CA TYR A 51 12.02 0.57 7.19
C TYR A 51 11.01 0.60 6.02
N ILE A 52 10.82 1.78 5.41
CA ILE A 52 9.94 1.92 4.25
C ILE A 52 10.49 1.10 3.08
N ASN A 53 11.79 1.18 2.83
CA ASN A 53 12.45 0.41 1.77
C ASN A 53 12.36 -1.09 1.99
N ASP A 54 12.63 -1.59 3.21
CA ASP A 54 12.47 -3.01 3.56
C ASP A 54 11.02 -3.49 3.36
N PHE A 55 10.06 -2.65 3.75
CA PHE A 55 8.65 -2.96 3.56
C PHE A 55 8.25 -3.01 2.09
N ILE A 56 8.69 -2.04 1.28
CA ILE A 56 8.48 -2.03 -0.17
C ILE A 56 9.10 -3.26 -0.81
N ASP A 57 10.32 -3.62 -0.42
CA ASP A 57 11.03 -4.80 -0.92
C ASP A 57 10.27 -6.09 -0.60
N LYS A 58 9.78 -6.24 0.63
CA LYS A 58 8.93 -7.36 1.04
C LYS A 58 7.66 -7.43 0.20
N LEU A 59 7.03 -6.28 -0.06
CA LEU A 59 5.81 -6.22 -0.86
C LEU A 59 6.05 -6.65 -2.31
N ASN A 60 7.15 -6.18 -2.90
CA ASN A 60 7.53 -6.44 -4.28
C ASN A 60 8.01 -7.86 -4.52
N LYS A 61 8.57 -8.53 -3.50
CA LYS A 61 9.05 -9.92 -3.56
C LYS A 61 8.00 -10.95 -3.10
N ARG A 62 6.80 -10.54 -2.67
CA ARG A 62 5.75 -11.48 -2.21
C ARG A 62 4.95 -12.04 -3.39
N PRO A 63 4.91 -13.38 -3.57
CA PRO A 63 4.04 -14.02 -4.55
C PRO A 63 2.57 -13.66 -4.36
N ARG A 64 1.86 -13.34 -5.45
CA ARG A 64 0.44 -12.97 -5.41
C ARG A 64 -0.39 -13.94 -6.24
N LYS A 65 -1.44 -14.52 -5.65
CA LYS A 65 -2.37 -15.42 -6.34
C LYS A 65 -2.97 -14.80 -7.61
N CYS A 66 -3.29 -13.50 -7.59
CA CYS A 66 -3.82 -12.77 -8.76
C CYS A 66 -2.81 -12.60 -9.91
N LEU A 67 -1.51 -12.79 -9.65
CA LEU A 67 -0.44 -12.78 -10.66
C LEU A 67 0.00 -14.20 -11.03
N GLY A 68 -0.84 -15.22 -10.76
CA GLY A 68 -0.46 -16.62 -10.97
C GLY A 68 0.70 -17.06 -10.07
N TRP A 69 0.73 -16.55 -8.83
CA TRP A 69 1.81 -16.76 -7.86
C TRP A 69 3.17 -16.18 -8.25
N LYS A 70 3.20 -15.28 -9.23
CA LYS A 70 4.36 -14.41 -9.46
C LYS A 70 4.37 -13.24 -8.47
N THR A 71 5.54 -12.69 -8.24
CA THR A 71 5.73 -11.47 -7.46
C THR A 71 5.47 -10.23 -8.33
N PRO A 72 5.08 -9.09 -7.74
CA PRO A 72 4.99 -7.83 -8.47
C PRO A 72 6.27 -7.47 -9.22
N TYR A 73 7.43 -7.71 -8.61
CA TYR A 73 8.73 -7.46 -9.22
C TYR A 73 8.92 -8.26 -10.52
N GLU A 74 8.61 -9.56 -10.48
CA GLU A 74 8.79 -10.43 -11.64
C GLU A 74 7.93 -10.02 -12.83
N VAL A 75 6.69 -9.62 -12.56
CA VAL A 75 5.77 -9.14 -13.60
C VAL A 75 6.21 -7.78 -14.14
N HIS A 76 6.65 -6.87 -13.28
CA HIS A 76 7.05 -5.52 -13.69
C HIS A 76 8.34 -5.52 -14.54
N TYR A 77 9.36 -6.28 -14.12
CA TYR A 77 10.64 -6.34 -14.83
C TYR A 77 10.74 -7.49 -15.84
N ASN A 78 9.67 -8.28 -16.01
CA ASN A 78 9.64 -9.48 -16.82
C ASN A 78 10.84 -10.43 -16.56
N LYS A 79 11.20 -10.57 -15.28
CA LYS A 79 12.35 -11.36 -14.80
C LYS A 79 11.83 -12.39 -13.80
N VAL A 80 12.44 -13.58 -13.73
CA VAL A 80 12.12 -14.56 -12.69
C VAL A 80 13.02 -14.34 -11.48
N LEU A 81 12.43 -14.30 -10.28
CA LEU A 81 13.17 -14.29 -9.03
C LEU A 81 13.27 -15.73 -8.54
N HIS A 82 14.49 -16.25 -8.45
CA HIS A 82 14.76 -17.47 -7.70
C HIS A 82 14.74 -17.11 -6.21
N LEU A 83 13.54 -17.03 -5.63
CA LEU A 83 13.37 -16.90 -4.19
C LEU A 83 13.76 -18.24 -3.57
N THR A 84 14.96 -18.33 -3.02
CA THR A 84 15.45 -19.45 -2.18
C THR A 84 14.90 -19.37 -0.77
#